data_AF-A0A3D4XCI7-F1
#
_entry.id   AF-A0A3D4XCI7-F1
#
_cell.length_a   1.000
_cell.length_b   1.000
_cell.length_c   1.000
_cell.angle_alpha   90.00
_cell.angle_beta   90.00
_cell.angle_gamma   90.00
#
_symmetry.space_group_name_H-M   'P 1'
#
loop_
_entity.id
_entity.type
_entity.pdbx_description
1 polymer ?
#
loop_
_entity_poly.entity_id
_entity_poly.type
_entity_poly.pdbx_seq_one_letter_code
_entity_poly.pdbx_strand_id
1 'polypeptide(L)'
;MIKETRVQEVMDNPVFGEYGRLIFPVERTISSELTLENVDDILIWYTYINPDKTAEIVNYLGESAAAGDTVFYDIYTFQCSKSDIK
;
A
#
# COMPACT_ATOMS: atom_id res chain seq x y z
N MET A 1 3.65 10.61 -8.64
CA MET A 1 3.44 10.99 -7.23
C MET A 1 4.76 11.47 -6.65
N ILE A 2 4.72 12.48 -5.78
CA ILE A 2 5.88 13.07 -5.07
C ILE A 2 5.82 12.72 -3.58
N LYS A 3 6.89 12.93 -2.82
CA LYS A 3 6.96 12.55 -1.38
C LYS A 3 5.92 13.28 -0.50
N GLU A 4 5.49 14.45 -0.94
CA GLU A 4 4.44 15.25 -0.29
C GLU A 4 3.03 14.75 -0.60
N THR A 5 2.88 13.79 -1.51
CA THR A 5 1.57 13.17 -1.81
C THR A 5 1.04 12.52 -0.55
N ARG A 6 -0.24 12.76 -0.27
CA ARG A 6 -0.91 12.16 0.89
C ARG A 6 -1.11 10.67 0.65
N VAL A 7 -0.93 9.86 1.70
CA VAL A 7 -1.17 8.42 1.66
C VAL A 7 -2.61 8.12 1.24
N GLN A 8 -3.57 8.92 1.69
CA GLN A 8 -4.98 8.81 1.27
C GLN A 8 -5.15 9.01 -0.23
N GLU A 9 -4.45 9.97 -0.86
CA GLU A 9 -4.53 10.19 -2.30
C GLU A 9 -3.95 9.02 -3.11
N VAL A 10 -3.00 8.29 -2.54
CA VAL A 10 -2.48 7.04 -3.13
C VAL A 10 -3.52 5.93 -2.99
N MET A 11 -4.13 5.78 -1.81
CA MET A 11 -5.15 4.74 -1.56
C MET A 11 -6.39 4.92 -2.42
N ASP A 12 -6.84 6.16 -2.63
CA ASP A 12 -8.02 6.51 -3.42
C ASP A 12 -7.71 6.68 -4.91
N ASN A 13 -6.46 6.43 -5.33
CA ASN A 13 -6.09 6.61 -6.73
C ASN A 13 -6.82 5.58 -7.61
N PRO A 14 -7.57 6.01 -8.63
CA PRO A 14 -8.32 5.11 -9.50
C PRO A 14 -7.45 4.07 -10.21
N VAL A 15 -6.15 4.33 -10.38
CA VAL A 15 -5.17 3.40 -10.97
C VAL A 15 -5.03 2.12 -10.14
N PHE A 16 -5.15 2.20 -8.81
CA PHE A 16 -5.03 1.02 -7.95
C PHE A 16 -6.38 0.33 -7.69
N GLY A 17 -7.49 0.95 -8.11
CA GLY A 17 -8.84 0.43 -7.90
C GLY A 17 -9.11 0.07 -6.44
N GLU A 18 -9.76 -1.06 -6.20
CA GLU A 18 -10.12 -1.51 -4.84
C GLU A 18 -8.91 -1.94 -4.00
N TYR A 19 -7.75 -2.14 -4.61
CA TYR A 19 -6.54 -2.63 -3.96
C TYR A 19 -5.65 -1.51 -3.41
N GLY A 20 -5.94 -0.23 -3.71
CA GLY A 20 -5.17 0.90 -3.19
C GLY A 20 -5.07 0.91 -1.67
N ARG A 21 -6.14 0.48 -0.97
CA ARG A 21 -6.17 0.32 0.49
C ARG A 21 -5.21 -0.73 1.03
N LEU A 22 -4.79 -1.71 0.21
CA LEU A 22 -3.91 -2.81 0.60
C LEU A 22 -2.43 -2.46 0.43
N ILE A 23 -2.11 -1.34 -0.22
CA ILE A 23 -0.73 -0.83 -0.32
C ILE A 23 -0.19 -0.45 1.06
N PHE A 24 -1.08 -0.01 1.96
CA PHE A 24 -0.74 0.42 3.31
C PHE A 24 -1.37 -0.49 4.38
N PRO A 25 -0.85 -0.49 5.62
CA PRO A 25 -1.41 -1.30 6.70
C PRO A 25 -2.87 -0.95 7.00
N VAL A 26 -3.79 -1.90 6.78
CA VAL A 26 -5.24 -1.73 7.04
C VAL A 26 -5.62 -1.72 8.52
N GLU A 27 -4.80 -2.31 9.40
CA GLU A 27 -5.09 -2.38 10.84
C GLU A 27 -4.67 -1.12 11.62
N ARG A 28 -4.20 -0.08 10.91
CA ARG A 28 -3.67 1.15 11.53
C ARG A 28 -4.55 2.35 11.17
N THR A 29 -4.71 3.24 12.14
CA THR A 29 -5.31 4.55 11.88
C THR A 29 -4.31 5.39 11.09
N ILE A 30 -4.59 5.58 9.80
CA ILE A 30 -3.80 6.44 8.93
C ILE A 30 -4.38 7.85 9.03
N SER A 31 -3.56 8.81 9.45
CA SER A 31 -3.95 10.23 9.44
C SER A 31 -4.20 10.70 8.01
N SER A 32 -5.23 11.54 7.80
CA SER A 32 -5.50 12.15 6.49
C SER A 32 -4.37 13.08 6.03
N GLU A 33 -3.56 13.57 6.97
CA GLU A 33 -2.41 14.44 6.70
C GLU A 33 -1.11 13.66 6.52
N LEU A 34 -1.14 12.32 6.62
CA LEU A 34 0.05 11.50 6.45
C LEU A 34 0.52 11.56 4.99
N THR A 35 1.77 11.96 4.78
CA THR A 35 2.41 11.98 3.47
C THR A 35 3.30 10.75 3.27
N LEU A 36 3.66 10.45 2.02
CA LEU A 36 4.62 9.38 1.71
C LEU A 36 5.99 9.61 2.37
N GLU A 37 6.36 10.87 2.59
CA GLU A 37 7.58 11.25 3.31
C GLU A 37 7.60 10.77 4.77
N ASN A 38 6.45 10.75 5.44
CA ASN A 38 6.30 10.39 6.85
C ASN A 38 5.66 9.01 7.03
N VAL A 39 5.69 8.16 6.00
CA VAL A 39 5.05 6.83 6.05
C VAL A 39 5.69 5.91 7.11
N ASP A 40 6.92 6.20 7.52
CA ASP A 40 7.63 5.51 8.59
C ASP A 40 6.91 5.60 9.94
N ASP A 41 6.18 6.68 10.21
CA ASP A 41 5.38 6.84 11.44
C ASP A 41 4.36 5.71 11.65
N ILE A 42 3.83 5.16 10.55
CA ILE A 42 2.85 4.05 10.61
C ILE A 42 3.50 2.67 10.45
N LEU A 43 4.78 2.62 10.05
CA LEU A 43 5.54 1.41 9.75
C LEU A 43 6.55 1.09 10.86
N ILE A 44 6.07 0.99 12.09
CA ILE A 44 6.82 0.71 13.34
C ILE A 44 7.74 -0.52 13.30
N TRP A 45 7.49 -1.48 12.41
CA TRP A 45 8.31 -2.69 12.24
C TRP A 45 9.46 -2.52 11.23
N TYR A 46 9.55 -1.36 10.58
CA TYR A 46 10.54 -1.05 9.55
C TYR A 46 11.35 0.17 9.98
N THR A 47 12.63 -0.05 10.27
CA THR A 47 13.51 1.00 10.84
C THR A 47 14.33 1.75 9.77
N TYR A 48 14.23 1.35 8.51
CA TYR A 48 14.98 1.94 7.39
C TYR A 48 14.07 2.20 6.19
N ILE A 49 13.16 3.14 6.35
CA ILE A 49 12.34 3.61 5.24
C ILE A 49 13.03 4.82 4.63
N ASN A 50 13.28 4.73 3.33
CA ASN A 50 13.72 5.89 2.55
C ASN A 50 12.51 6.44 1.80
N PRO A 51 12.05 7.67 2.10
CA PRO A 51 10.85 8.24 1.50
C PRO A 51 10.96 8.40 -0.03
N ASP A 52 12.15 8.66 -0.56
CA ASP A 52 12.38 8.72 -2.01
C ASP A 52 12.16 7.35 -2.65
N LYS A 53 12.64 6.29 -2.00
CA LYS A 53 12.42 4.91 -2.46
C LYS A 53 10.95 4.51 -2.34
N THR A 54 10.24 4.94 -1.30
CA THR A 54 8.80 4.70 -1.18
C THR A 54 8.04 5.33 -2.34
N ALA A 55 8.31 6.62 -2.64
CA ALA A 55 7.67 7.31 -3.75
C ALA A 55 7.99 6.66 -5.11
N GLU A 56 9.24 6.22 -5.31
CA GLU A 56 9.67 5.47 -6.50
C GLU A 56 8.87 4.17 -6.67
N ILE A 57 8.73 3.37 -5.60
CA ILE A 57 7.98 2.11 -5.62
C ILE A 57 6.49 2.36 -5.93
N VAL A 58 5.87 3.35 -5.28
CA VAL A 58 4.47 3.69 -5.53
C VAL A 58 4.26 4.14 -6.98
N ASN A 59 5.17 4.93 -7.54
CA ASN A 59 5.11 5.33 -8.94
C ASN A 59 5.24 4.12 -9.88
N TYR A 60 6.20 3.25 -9.63
CA TYR A 60 6.39 2.03 -10.42
C TYR A 60 5.13 1.14 -10.41
N LEU A 61 4.53 0.94 -9.24
CA LEU A 61 3.28 0.19 -9.11
C LEU A 61 2.13 0.87 -9.87
N GLY A 62 2.04 2.20 -9.79
CA GLY A 62 1.03 2.96 -10.52
C GLY A 62 1.19 2.85 -12.05
N GLU A 63 2.42 2.96 -12.55
CA GLU A 63 2.71 2.82 -13.98
C GLU A 63 2.41 1.40 -14.48
N SER A 64 2.78 0.37 -13.72
CA SER A 64 2.50 -1.03 -14.07
C SER A 64 0.99 -1.32 -14.04
N ALA A 65 0.26 -0.82 -13.04
CA ALA A 65 -1.21 -0.93 -13.00
C ALA A 65 -1.88 -0.17 -14.16
N ALA A 66 -1.39 1.02 -14.50
CA ALA A 66 -1.89 1.79 -15.64
C ALA A 66 -1.59 1.15 -17.00
N ALA A 67 -0.48 0.39 -17.09
CA ALA A 67 -0.15 -0.43 -18.25
C ALA A 67 -1.03 -1.69 -18.38
N GLY A 68 -1.84 -2.01 -17.37
CA GLY A 68 -2.72 -3.18 -17.34
C GLY A 68 -2.07 -4.43 -16.73
N ASP A 69 -0.89 -4.30 -16.13
CA ASP A 69 -0.24 -5.41 -15.44
C ASP A 69 -0.90 -5.70 -14.09
N THR A 70 -0.87 -6.97 -13.68
CA THR A 70 -1.37 -7.38 -12.37
C THR A 70 -0.31 -7.09 -11.30
N VAL A 71 -0.49 -5.97 -10.59
CA VAL A 71 0.37 -5.56 -9.45
C VAL A 71 -0.08 -6.14 -8.11
N PHE A 72 -1.35 -6.51 -7.98
CA PHE A 72 -1.91 -7.15 -6.79
C PHE A 72 -2.48 -8.51 -7.14
N TYR A 73 -1.96 -9.55 -6.46
CA TYR A 73 -2.49 -10.90 -6.50
C TYR A 73 -3.32 -11.14 -5.25
N ASP A 74 -4.57 -11.58 -5.42
CA ASP A 74 -5.41 -12.02 -4.32
C ASP A 74 -4.94 -13.40 -3.82
N ILE A 75 -3.88 -13.39 -3.02
CA ILE A 75 -3.38 -14.58 -2.32
C ILE A 75 -4.23 -14.93 -1.08
N TYR A 76 -5.25 -14.12 -0.76
CA TYR A 76 -6.16 -14.33 0.38
C TYR A 76 -7.46 -15.03 -0.01
N THR A 77 -7.62 -15.46 -1.25
CA THR A 77 -8.62 -16.47 -1.63
C THR A 77 -8.34 -17.86 -1.05
N PHE A 78 -7.26 -18.04 -0.27
CA PHE A 78 -7.17 -19.17 0.63
C PHE A 78 -8.22 -19.01 1.73
N GLN A 79 -9.39 -19.58 1.50
CA GLN A 79 -10.22 -20.09 2.58
C GLN A 79 -9.31 -20.96 3.44
N CYS A 80 -8.74 -20.39 4.50
CA CYS A 80 -8.20 -21.16 5.59
C CYS A 80 -9.41 -21.84 6.23
N SER A 81 -9.82 -22.97 5.64
CA SER A 81 -10.83 -23.83 6.21
C SER A 81 -10.30 -24.21 7.59
N LYS A 82 -11.04 -23.83 8.62
CA LYS A 82 -10.85 -24.31 9.99
C LYS A 82 -11.10 -25.81 9.99
N SER A 83 -10.08 -26.59 9.65
CA SER A 83 -10.02 -28.02 9.88
C SER A 83 -8.62 -28.32 10.33
N ASP A 84 -8.53 -28.93 11.50
CA ASP A 84 -7.32 -29.48 12.13
C ASP A 84 -6.61 -28.56 13.14
N ILE A 85 -7.29 -28.26 14.25
CA ILE A 85 -6.72 -28.58 15.56
C ILE A 85 -7.76 -29.41 16.32
N LYS A 86 -7.50 -30.71 16.39
CA LYS A 86 -8.25 -31.74 17.09
C LYS A 86 -7.88 -31.75 18.57
#